data_AF-A0A4V5UIX4-F1
#
_entry.id   AF-A0A4V5UIX4-F1
#
_cell.length_a   1.000
_cell.length_b   1.000
_cell.length_c   1.000
_cell.angle_alpha   90.00
_cell.angle_beta   90.00
_cell.angle_gamma   90.00
#
_symmetry.space_group_name_H-M   'P 1'
#
loop_
_entity.id
_entity.type
_entity.pdbx_description
1 polymer ?
#
loop_
_entity_poly.entity_id
_entity_poly.type
_entity_poly.pdbx_seq_one_letter_code
_entity_poly.pdbx_strand_id
1 'polypeptide(L)'
;MNKPEWQALKLRLKKYLAIISALCLAGFLIYAYVHKPELPPQIVLKQNFIPGEWLYIVEEARDRSEPKTLKFYMDYRESTDATMKVYLGKTPPFLVSDTDLQDVVIQRVANGLHIKLKGAVSRYRSDLYLRDGDTYTTYRISLEQVETRPPLPSGR
;
A
#
# COMPACT_ATOMS: atom_id res chain seq x y z
N MET A 1 49.38 -14.43 -19.20
CA MET A 1 48.96 -14.31 -17.79
C MET A 1 49.00 -15.69 -17.18
N ASN A 2 49.87 -15.89 -16.18
CA ASN A 2 50.14 -17.22 -15.66
C ASN A 2 49.11 -17.61 -14.58
N LYS A 3 48.89 -18.92 -14.38
CA LYS A 3 47.93 -19.48 -13.39
C LYS A 3 47.98 -18.79 -11.99
N PRO A 4 49.15 -18.50 -11.38
CA PRO A 4 49.20 -17.85 -10.07
C PRO A 4 48.77 -16.38 -10.10
N GLU A 5 49.06 -15.64 -11.16
CA GLU A 5 48.64 -14.23 -11.32
C GLU A 5 47.12 -14.12 -11.44
N TRP A 6 46.50 -15.03 -12.17
CA TRP A 6 45.04 -15.11 -12.29
C TRP A 6 44.36 -15.44 -10.96
N GLN A 7 44.94 -16.33 -10.15
CA GLN A 7 44.42 -16.64 -8.82
C GLN A 7 44.55 -15.45 -7.86
N ALA A 8 45.68 -14.74 -7.89
CA ALA A 8 45.87 -13.53 -7.09
C ALA A 8 44.90 -12.40 -7.49
N LEU A 9 44.66 -12.21 -8.80
CA LEU A 9 43.69 -11.24 -9.31
C LEU A 9 42.25 -11.59 -8.87
N LYS A 10 41.86 -12.87 -8.98
CA LYS A 10 40.55 -13.35 -8.51
C LYS A 10 40.34 -13.10 -7.02
N LEU A 11 41.38 -13.32 -6.20
CA LEU A 11 41.29 -13.09 -4.76
C LEU A 11 41.13 -11.60 -4.44
N ARG A 12 41.87 -10.72 -5.12
CA ARG A 12 41.75 -9.26 -4.97
C ARG A 12 40.37 -8.78 -5.42
N LEU A 13 39.87 -9.26 -6.56
CA LEU A 13 38.54 -8.92 -7.07
C LEU A 13 37.44 -9.34 -6.08
N LYS A 14 37.50 -10.56 -5.52
CA LYS A 14 36.56 -11.01 -4.49
C LYS A 14 36.58 -10.11 -3.25
N LYS A 15 37.78 -9.68 -2.80
CA LYS A 15 37.93 -8.76 -1.67
C LYS A 15 37.28 -7.40 -1.95
N TYR A 16 37.56 -6.79 -3.10
CA TYR A 16 36.94 -5.51 -3.46
C TYR A 16 35.43 -5.61 -3.62
N LEU A 17 34.93 -6.70 -4.21
CA LEU A 17 33.49 -6.92 -4.39
C LEU A 17 32.78 -7.13 -3.04
N ALA A 18 33.42 -7.82 -2.09
CA ALA A 18 32.94 -7.94 -0.72
C ALA A 18 32.91 -6.58 0.01
N ILE A 19 33.94 -5.74 -0.15
CA ILE A 19 33.99 -4.40 0.44
C ILE A 19 32.89 -3.51 -0.13
N ILE A 20 32.72 -3.49 -1.46
CA ILE A 20 31.66 -2.71 -2.12
C ILE A 20 30.28 -3.19 -1.66
N SER A 21 30.05 -4.50 -1.60
CA SER A 21 28.80 -5.08 -1.09
C SER A 21 28.52 -4.64 0.35
N ALA A 22 29.53 -4.67 1.22
CA ALA A 22 29.40 -4.21 2.60
C ALA A 22 29.07 -2.71 2.71
N LEU A 23 29.69 -1.87 1.87
CA LEU A 23 29.40 -0.43 1.81
C LEU A 23 27.97 -0.17 1.31
N CYS A 24 27.53 -0.87 0.26
CA CYS A 24 26.16 -0.79 -0.24
C CYS A 24 25.14 -1.22 0.84
N LEU A 25 25.42 -2.31 1.56
CA LEU A 25 24.55 -2.78 2.63
C LEU A 25 24.49 -1.77 3.78
N ALA A 26 25.63 -1.22 4.20
CA ALA A 26 25.69 -0.19 5.24
C ALA A 26 24.91 1.07 4.82
N GLY A 27 25.09 1.53 3.58
CA GLY A 27 24.34 2.65 3.01
C GLY A 27 22.83 2.39 2.99
N PHE A 28 22.41 1.18 2.57
CA PHE A 28 21.01 0.77 2.58
C PHE A 28 20.41 0.76 3.99
N LEU A 29 21.14 0.24 4.99
CA LEU A 29 20.68 0.20 6.37
C LEU A 29 20.53 1.60 6.97
N ILE A 30 21.50 2.50 6.72
CA ILE A 30 21.41 3.90 7.14
C ILE A 30 20.20 4.58 6.49
N TYR A 31 20.05 4.41 5.17
CA TYR A 31 18.91 4.97 4.44
C TYR A 31 17.58 4.47 5.01
N ALA A 32 17.45 3.16 5.22
CA ALA A 32 16.26 2.53 5.77
C ALA A 32 15.96 2.98 7.21
N TYR A 33 17.00 3.26 8.01
CA TYR A 33 16.84 3.77 9.36
C TYR A 33 16.35 5.23 9.37
N VAL A 34 16.90 6.07 8.50
CA VAL A 34 16.55 7.49 8.40
C VAL A 34 15.16 7.71 7.80
N HIS A 35 14.78 6.93 6.78
CA HIS A 35 13.50 7.07 6.08
C HIS A 35 12.41 6.14 6.63
N LYS A 36 12.60 5.60 7.83
CA LYS A 36 11.57 4.77 8.46
C LYS A 36 10.42 5.69 8.90
N PRO A 37 9.19 5.46 8.43
CA PRO A 37 8.04 6.27 8.84
C PRO A 37 7.80 6.15 10.34
N GLU A 38 7.46 7.27 10.99
CA GLU A 38 7.11 7.29 12.42
C GLU A 38 5.88 6.43 12.73
N LEU A 39 4.87 6.47 11.87
CA LEU A 39 3.63 5.73 12.02
C LEU A 39 3.62 4.54 11.06
N PRO A 40 3.54 3.30 11.57
CA PRO A 40 3.43 2.11 10.74
C PRO A 40 2.04 2.01 10.09
N PRO A 41 1.88 1.24 9.00
CA PRO A 41 0.59 1.09 8.35
C PRO A 41 -0.40 0.38 9.28
N GLN A 42 -1.65 0.83 9.27
CA GLN A 42 -2.69 0.34 10.18
C GLN A 42 -4.02 0.08 9.48
N ILE A 43 -4.66 -1.04 9.82
CA ILE A 43 -6.04 -1.30 9.37
C ILE A 43 -6.94 -0.45 10.26
N VAL A 44 -7.56 0.57 9.68
CA VAL A 44 -8.42 1.51 10.41
C VAL A 44 -9.91 1.16 10.30
N LEU A 45 -10.28 0.35 9.30
CA LEU A 45 -11.61 -0.21 9.16
C LEU A 45 -11.53 -1.62 8.59
N LYS A 46 -12.29 -2.54 9.18
CA LYS A 46 -12.66 -3.83 8.61
C LYS A 46 -14.17 -3.95 8.70
N GLN A 47 -14.84 -4.08 7.56
CA GLN A 47 -16.28 -4.29 7.52
C GLN A 47 -16.65 -5.35 6.50
N ASN A 48 -17.68 -6.13 6.78
CA ASN A 48 -18.18 -7.08 5.80
C ASN A 48 -18.83 -6.33 4.62
N PHE A 49 -18.60 -6.77 3.39
CA PHE A 49 -19.26 -6.20 2.21
C PHE A 49 -20.31 -7.15 1.62
N ILE A 50 -19.93 -8.39 1.36
CA ILE A 50 -20.84 -9.49 1.04
C ILE A 50 -20.41 -10.72 1.87
N PRO A 51 -21.25 -11.76 1.99
CA PRO A 51 -20.86 -12.98 2.70
C PRO A 51 -19.52 -13.50 2.16
N GLY A 52 -18.51 -13.56 3.04
CA GLY A 52 -17.18 -14.05 2.68
C GLY A 52 -16.21 -13.02 2.08
N GLU A 53 -16.62 -11.78 1.80
CA GLU A 53 -15.72 -10.71 1.32
C GLU A 53 -15.73 -9.51 2.27
N TRP A 54 -14.54 -9.01 2.57
CA TRP A 54 -14.31 -7.96 3.55
C TRP A 54 -13.72 -6.73 2.89
N LEU A 55 -14.30 -5.57 3.21
CA LEU A 55 -13.70 -4.28 2.91
C LEU A 55 -12.71 -3.93 4.02
N TYR A 56 -11.46 -3.71 3.62
CA TYR A 56 -10.40 -3.20 4.49
C TYR A 56 -10.02 -1.79 4.06
N ILE A 57 -9.88 -0.90 5.04
CA ILE A 57 -9.26 0.41 4.85
C ILE A 57 -7.98 0.44 5.67
N VAL A 58 -6.87 0.75 4.99
CA VAL A 58 -5.54 0.81 5.58
C VAL A 58 -5.04 2.25 5.49
N GLU A 59 -4.67 2.83 6.63
CA GLU A 59 -3.86 4.04 6.66
C GLU A 59 -2.40 3.68 6.33
N GLU A 60 -1.84 4.36 5.35
CA GLU A 60 -0.46 4.15 4.91
C GLU A 60 0.55 4.59 5.98
N ALA A 61 1.72 3.95 5.96
CA ALA A 61 2.83 4.34 6.80
C ALA A 61 3.27 5.76 6.43
N ARG A 62 3.41 6.64 7.42
CA ARG A 62 3.73 8.04 7.19
C ARG A 62 4.41 8.67 8.40
N ASP A 63 4.95 9.85 8.22
CA ASP A 63 5.35 10.70 9.34
C ASP A 63 4.17 11.53 9.85
N ARG A 64 4.22 11.98 11.11
CA ARG A 64 3.11 12.73 11.72
C ARG A 64 2.78 14.03 10.98
N SER A 65 3.78 14.64 10.34
CA SER A 65 3.66 15.85 9.53
C SER A 65 3.06 15.62 8.14
N GLU A 66 3.06 14.39 7.66
CA GLU A 66 2.53 14.06 6.33
C GLU A 66 1.01 13.87 6.37
N PRO A 67 0.30 14.22 5.28
CA PRO A 67 -1.14 13.96 5.18
C PRO A 67 -1.44 12.46 5.25
N LYS A 68 -2.59 12.11 5.80
CA LYS A 68 -3.05 10.71 5.80
C LYS A 68 -3.36 10.26 4.39
N THR A 69 -3.02 9.01 4.08
CA THR A 69 -3.44 8.33 2.87
C THR A 69 -4.14 7.04 3.25
N LEU A 70 -5.37 6.88 2.77
CA LEU A 70 -6.15 5.66 2.94
C LEU A 70 -6.14 4.83 1.66
N LYS A 71 -5.90 3.53 1.83
CA LYS A 71 -5.94 2.51 0.79
C LYS A 71 -7.09 1.55 1.08
N PHE A 72 -7.93 1.33 0.09
CA PHE A 72 -9.13 0.50 0.19
C PHE A 72 -8.91 -0.80 -0.57
N TYR A 73 -9.29 -1.90 0.07
CA TYR A 73 -9.10 -3.25 -0.42
C TYR A 73 -10.35 -4.08 -0.21
N MET A 74 -10.58 -5.01 -1.13
CA MET A 74 -11.52 -6.10 -0.92
C MET A 74 -10.73 -7.40 -0.86
N ASP A 75 -11.00 -8.21 0.16
CA ASP A 75 -10.35 -9.51 0.30
C ASP A 75 -11.25 -10.51 1.01
N TYR A 76 -11.27 -11.74 0.50
CA TYR A 76 -12.05 -12.83 1.07
C TYR A 76 -11.35 -13.49 2.26
N ARG A 77 -10.04 -13.28 2.41
CA ARG A 77 -9.25 -13.92 3.45
C ARG A 77 -9.62 -13.35 4.80
N GLU A 78 -9.89 -14.26 5.72
CA GLU A 78 -9.98 -13.95 7.13
C GLU A 78 -8.69 -14.39 7.83
N SER A 79 -7.98 -13.43 8.40
CA SER A 79 -6.76 -13.67 9.16
C SER A 79 -6.58 -12.60 10.24
N THR A 80 -5.52 -12.71 11.02
CA THR A 80 -5.16 -11.69 12.00
C THR A 80 -4.77 -10.39 11.30
N ASP A 81 -4.99 -9.24 11.94
CA ASP A 81 -4.65 -7.93 11.38
C ASP A 81 -3.18 -7.82 10.97
N ALA A 82 -2.27 -8.42 11.75
CA ALA A 82 -0.85 -8.45 11.42
C ALA A 82 -0.58 -9.16 10.08
N THR A 83 -1.23 -10.30 9.85
CA THR A 83 -1.10 -11.07 8.61
C THR A 83 -1.79 -10.35 7.45
N MET A 84 -2.99 -9.81 7.69
CA MET A 84 -3.73 -9.06 6.67
C MET A 84 -2.98 -7.83 6.21
N LYS A 85 -2.30 -7.09 7.09
CA LYS A 85 -1.44 -5.96 6.68
C LYS A 85 -0.39 -6.37 5.64
N VAL A 86 0.23 -7.55 5.81
CA VAL A 86 1.22 -8.07 4.86
C VAL A 86 0.57 -8.45 3.54
N TYR A 87 -0.59 -9.10 3.57
CA TYR A 87 -1.31 -9.47 2.35
C TYR A 87 -1.81 -8.24 1.59
N LEU A 88 -2.47 -7.31 2.27
CA LEU A 88 -2.98 -6.06 1.68
C LEU A 88 -1.85 -5.17 1.16
N GLY A 89 -0.67 -5.18 1.79
CA GLY A 89 0.51 -4.49 1.27
C GLY A 89 1.03 -5.04 -0.06
N LYS A 90 0.71 -6.29 -0.40
CA LYS A 90 1.05 -6.93 -1.68
C LYS A 90 -0.08 -6.88 -2.69
N THR A 91 -1.32 -6.72 -2.23
CA THR A 91 -2.50 -6.56 -3.08
C THR A 91 -2.57 -5.13 -3.61
N PRO A 92 -2.91 -4.90 -4.88
CA PRO A 92 -3.20 -3.56 -5.36
C PRO A 92 -4.51 -3.03 -4.75
N PRO A 93 -4.53 -1.83 -4.13
CA PRO A 93 -5.78 -1.24 -3.66
C PRO A 93 -6.66 -0.85 -4.85
N PHE A 94 -7.98 -0.95 -4.66
CA PHE A 94 -8.93 -0.49 -5.68
C PHE A 94 -9.21 1.00 -5.57
N LEU A 95 -8.98 1.62 -4.41
CA LEU A 95 -9.12 3.05 -4.19
C LEU A 95 -8.00 3.55 -3.27
N VAL A 96 -7.39 4.68 -3.61
CA VAL A 96 -6.38 5.38 -2.81
C VAL A 96 -6.73 6.86 -2.78
N SER A 97 -6.80 7.43 -1.58
CA SER A 97 -7.15 8.84 -1.38
C SER A 97 -6.47 9.41 -0.15
N ASP A 98 -6.18 10.71 -0.16
CA ASP A 98 -5.60 11.47 0.95
C ASP A 98 -6.66 11.93 1.99
N THR A 99 -7.75 11.17 2.11
CA THR A 99 -8.89 11.46 2.99
C THR A 99 -8.64 10.98 4.42
N ASP A 100 -9.32 11.58 5.39
CA ASP A 100 -9.45 11.02 6.74
C ASP A 100 -10.60 9.99 6.80
N LEU A 101 -10.51 9.01 7.69
CA LEU A 101 -11.55 7.97 7.84
C LEU A 101 -12.91 8.58 8.24
N GLN A 102 -12.91 9.64 9.04
CA GLN A 102 -14.12 10.33 9.47
C GLN A 102 -14.90 10.99 8.31
N ASP A 103 -14.23 11.29 7.20
CA ASP A 103 -14.81 11.88 6.01
C ASP A 103 -15.24 10.82 4.97
N VAL A 104 -15.01 9.54 5.28
CA VAL A 104 -15.39 8.42 4.42
C VAL A 104 -16.77 7.91 4.85
N VAL A 105 -17.71 7.93 3.89
CA VAL A 105 -19.03 7.32 4.04
C VAL A 105 -19.14 6.16 3.07
N ILE A 106 -19.51 5.00 3.59
CA ILE A 106 -19.60 3.76 2.81
C ILE A 106 -21.02 3.25 2.90
N GLN A 107 -21.67 3.12 1.74
CA GLN A 107 -23.04 2.69 1.62
C GLN A 107 -23.12 1.48 0.70
N ARG A 108 -23.83 0.44 1.14
CA ARG A 108 -24.18 -0.67 0.24
C ARG A 108 -25.30 -0.22 -0.69
N VAL A 109 -25.15 -0.51 -1.96
CA VAL A 109 -26.16 -0.25 -3.01
C VAL A 109 -26.44 -1.54 -3.77
N ALA A 110 -27.53 -1.60 -4.52
CA ALA A 110 -28.00 -2.83 -5.16
C ALA A 110 -26.95 -3.52 -6.06
N ASN A 111 -26.07 -2.75 -6.70
CA ASN A 111 -25.03 -3.24 -7.59
C ASN A 111 -23.61 -3.19 -7.01
N GLY A 112 -23.45 -2.87 -5.73
CA GLY A 112 -22.16 -2.91 -5.04
C GLY A 112 -22.00 -1.90 -3.91
N LEU A 113 -20.99 -1.02 -4.02
CA LEU A 113 -20.67 -0.01 -3.00
C LEU A 113 -20.76 1.38 -3.58
N HIS A 114 -21.31 2.29 -2.77
CA HIS A 114 -21.13 3.71 -2.94
C HIS A 114 -20.19 4.22 -1.86
N ILE A 115 -19.09 4.84 -2.28
CA ILE A 115 -18.10 5.45 -1.40
C ILE A 115 -18.14 6.94 -1.66
N LYS A 116 -18.38 7.71 -0.59
CA LYS A 116 -18.24 9.15 -0.58
C LYS A 116 -17.05 9.51 0.30
N LEU A 117 -16.17 10.39 -0.17
CA LEU A 117 -15.00 10.83 0.57
C LEU A 117 -14.66 12.31 0.31
N LYS A 118 -13.87 12.90 1.20
CA LYS A 118 -13.33 14.25 1.01
C LYS A 118 -11.82 14.22 0.82
N GLY A 119 -11.36 14.49 -0.39
CA GLY A 119 -9.93 14.50 -0.71
C GLY A 119 -9.63 14.19 -2.16
N ALA A 120 -8.35 14.22 -2.48
CA ALA A 120 -7.81 13.82 -3.75
C ALA A 120 -7.80 12.30 -3.86
N VAL A 121 -8.13 11.81 -5.05
CA VAL A 121 -8.11 10.38 -5.39
C VAL A 121 -6.96 10.14 -6.34
N SER A 122 -5.98 9.35 -5.92
CA SER A 122 -4.80 9.03 -6.73
C SER A 122 -4.95 7.72 -7.51
N ARG A 123 -5.86 6.84 -7.07
CA ARG A 123 -6.20 5.60 -7.76
C ARG A 123 -7.65 5.25 -7.49
N TYR A 124 -8.35 4.81 -8.54
CA TYR A 124 -9.71 4.30 -8.44
C TYR A 124 -9.99 3.24 -9.51
N ARG A 125 -10.63 2.15 -9.08
CA ARG A 125 -11.17 1.10 -9.93
C ARG A 125 -12.63 0.86 -9.56
N SER A 126 -13.51 1.03 -10.54
CA SER A 126 -14.96 0.93 -10.36
C SER A 126 -15.52 -0.49 -10.44
N ASP A 127 -14.71 -1.46 -10.88
CA ASP A 127 -15.12 -2.84 -11.11
C ASP A 127 -14.30 -3.80 -10.24
N LEU A 128 -14.99 -4.49 -9.34
CA LEU A 128 -14.41 -5.53 -8.48
C LEU A 128 -15.00 -6.88 -8.83
N TYR A 129 -14.14 -7.80 -9.26
CA TYR A 129 -14.51 -9.19 -9.48
C TYR A 129 -14.31 -9.96 -8.18
N LEU A 130 -15.41 -10.24 -7.48
CA LEU A 130 -15.41 -10.81 -6.13
C LEU A 130 -16.05 -12.18 -6.12
N ARG A 131 -15.67 -12.99 -5.14
CA ARG A 131 -16.27 -14.31 -4.96
C ARG A 131 -17.61 -14.15 -4.25
N ASP A 132 -18.65 -14.76 -4.82
CA ASP A 132 -20.00 -14.81 -4.26
C ASP A 132 -20.43 -16.29 -4.17
N GLY A 133 -20.09 -16.90 -3.03
CA GLY A 133 -20.26 -18.34 -2.81
C GLY A 133 -19.40 -19.19 -3.78
N ASP A 134 -20.09 -19.96 -4.63
CA ASP A 134 -19.49 -20.82 -5.66
C ASP A 134 -19.28 -20.11 -7.00
N THR A 135 -19.70 -18.85 -7.10
CA THR A 135 -19.60 -18.05 -8.32
C THR A 135 -18.73 -16.81 -8.12
N TYR A 136 -18.53 -16.05 -9.19
CA TYR A 136 -17.90 -14.74 -9.12
C TYR A 136 -18.83 -13.70 -9.72
N THR A 137 -18.94 -12.58 -9.03
CA THR A 137 -19.81 -11.47 -9.42
C THR A 137 -18.97 -10.20 -9.55
N THR A 138 -19.16 -9.48 -10.66
CA THR A 138 -18.56 -8.16 -10.83
C THR A 138 -19.43 -7.13 -10.12
N TYR A 139 -18.94 -6.60 -9.00
CA TYR A 139 -19.57 -5.50 -8.28
C TYR A 139 -19.07 -4.16 -8.79
N ARG A 140 -19.97 -3.18 -8.83
CA ARG A 140 -19.65 -1.81 -9.17
C ARG A 140 -19.40 -1.01 -7.91
N ILE A 141 -18.27 -0.33 -7.89
CA ILE A 141 -17.97 0.73 -6.93
C ILE A 141 -18.34 2.02 -7.61
N SER A 142 -19.11 2.85 -6.92
CA SER A 142 -19.40 4.22 -7.30
C SER A 142 -18.70 5.14 -6.29
N LEU A 143 -18.13 6.22 -6.80
CA LEU A 143 -17.30 7.13 -6.02
C LEU A 143 -17.87 8.55 -6.14
N GLU A 144 -18.21 9.14 -5.01
CA GLU A 144 -18.49 10.57 -4.88
C GLU A 144 -17.30 11.24 -4.18
N GLN A 145 -16.50 11.95 -4.96
CA GLN A 145 -15.36 12.71 -4.45
C GLN A 145 -15.78 14.15 -4.20
N VAL A 146 -15.56 14.64 -2.98
CA VAL A 146 -15.79 16.04 -2.62
C VAL A 146 -14.45 16.68 -2.26
N GLU A 147 -13.87 17.45 -3.18
CA GLU A 147 -12.65 18.22 -2.88
C GLU A 147 -13.01 19.65 -2.53
N THR A 148 -12.68 20.05 -1.30
CA THR A 148 -12.96 21.40 -0.76
C THR A 148 -11.72 22.03 -0.14
N ARG A 149 -10.59 21.32 -0.12
CA ARG A 149 -9.33 21.83 0.39
C ARG A 149 -8.74 22.83 -0.60
N PRO A 150 -8.01 23.85 -0.12
CA PRO A 150 -7.31 24.76 -1.01
C PRO A 150 -6.31 23.99 -1.87
N PRO A 151 -6.07 24.44 -3.11
CA PRO A 151 -5.06 23.83 -3.97
C PRO A 151 -3.70 23.83 -3.25
N LEU A 152 -2.95 22.74 -3.40
CA LEU A 152 -1.58 22.70 -2.91
C LEU A 152 -0.79 23.83 -3.58
N PRO A 153 0.04 24.58 -2.84
CA PRO A 153 0.89 25.60 -3.45
C PRO A 153 1.75 24.92 -4.52
N SER A 154 1.69 25.45 -5.75
CA SER A 154 2.55 24.97 -6.82
C SER A 154 3.99 25.36 -6.50
N GLY A 155 4.72 24.45 -5.86
CA GLY A 155 6.17 24.57 -5.71
C GLY A 155 6.80 24.62 -7.11
N ARG A 156 7.32 25.79 -7.48
CA ARG A 156 8.30 25.93 -8.56
C ARG A 156 9.68 25.55 -8.03
#